data_AF-A0A6L6R5K3-F1
#
_entry.id   AF-A0A6L6R5K3-F1
#
_cell.length_a   1.000
_cell.length_b   1.000
_cell.length_c   1.000
_cell.angle_alpha   90.00
_cell.angle_beta   90.00
_cell.angle_gamma   90.00
#
_symmetry.space_group_name_H-M   'P 1'
#
loop_
_entity.id
_entity.type
_entity.pdbx_description
1 polymer ?
#
loop_
_entity_poly.entity_id
_entity_poly.type
_entity_poly.pdbx_seq_one_letter_code
_entity_poly.pdbx_strand_id
1 'polypeptide(L)'
;MFTSSPDPRRRAGDPSVRGPAARPLSARASFERSPLGAFVRRYRRPLAAVSAGLAVLLAVSALKAPASDQASMAADSTSTLLPGEVAAPITLASAPIASSLAAGDVIDLVSVPRQNAGAAEVVARRARVIEVGESSGFASSASALIVVAVSESTALALADAGARADLTALIH
;
A
#
# COMPACT_ATOMS: atom_id res chain seq x y z
N MET A 1 16.06 -63.72 6.22
CA MET A 1 15.36 -63.61 7.52
C MET A 1 13.99 -63.02 7.22
N PHE A 2 12.85 -63.73 7.31
CA PHE A 2 12.28 -64.50 8.45
C PHE A 2 12.24 -63.66 9.74
N THR A 3 11.11 -63.43 10.44
CA THR A 3 9.68 -63.74 10.18
C THR A 3 8.78 -62.98 11.21
N SER A 4 7.49 -62.82 10.90
CA SER A 4 6.29 -62.96 11.80
C SER A 4 6.33 -62.43 13.27
N SER A 5 5.44 -61.52 13.69
CA SER A 5 4.01 -61.74 14.09
C SER A 5 3.83 -61.99 15.63
N PRO A 6 2.69 -62.50 16.14
CA PRO A 6 1.44 -61.84 16.61
C PRO A 6 1.41 -61.66 18.17
N ASP A 7 0.32 -61.40 18.91
CA ASP A 7 -1.13 -61.17 18.67
C ASP A 7 -1.63 -60.09 19.68
N PRO A 8 -2.71 -59.32 19.39
CA PRO A 8 -3.51 -58.62 20.41
C PRO A 8 -4.16 -59.56 21.47
N ARG A 9 -5.13 -59.03 22.22
CA ARG A 9 -6.07 -59.67 23.20
C ARG A 9 -5.66 -59.59 24.68
N ARG A 10 -6.45 -58.84 25.46
CA ARG A 10 -7.26 -59.25 26.64
C ARG A 10 -7.53 -57.99 27.50
N ARG A 11 -8.72 -57.76 28.07
CA ARG A 11 -10.05 -58.40 27.97
C ARG A 11 -11.09 -57.35 28.42
N ALA A 12 -12.32 -57.33 27.88
CA ALA A 12 -13.57 -57.77 28.56
C ALA A 12 -13.63 -57.46 30.06
N GLY A 13 -14.66 -56.83 30.64
CA GLY A 13 -16.05 -56.46 30.26
C GLY A 13 -16.65 -55.75 31.49
N ASP A 14 -17.96 -55.54 31.71
CA ASP A 14 -19.20 -55.80 30.98
C ASP A 14 -20.29 -54.85 31.60
N PRO A 15 -21.49 -54.62 31.02
CA PRO A 15 -22.35 -53.50 31.39
C PRO A 15 -23.48 -53.83 32.38
N SER A 16 -23.81 -52.86 33.25
CA SER A 16 -25.09 -52.66 33.97
C SER A 16 -24.93 -51.36 34.82
N VAL A 17 -25.92 -50.54 35.17
CA VAL A 17 -27.37 -50.73 35.39
C VAL A 17 -28.17 -49.51 34.85
N ARG A 18 -29.49 -49.66 34.68
CA ARG A 18 -30.46 -48.63 34.28
C ARG A 18 -30.73 -47.58 35.38
N GLY A 19 -31.40 -46.46 35.05
CA GLY A 19 -31.93 -45.47 36.01
C GLY A 19 -33.10 -45.99 36.88
N PRO A 20 -33.80 -45.13 37.66
CA PRO A 20 -34.56 -44.00 37.10
C PRO A 20 -34.53 -42.69 37.92
N ALA A 21 -35.42 -41.75 37.58
CA ALA A 21 -35.38 -40.34 37.98
C ALA A 21 -36.05 -39.98 39.32
N ALA A 22 -35.62 -38.84 39.89
CA ALA A 22 -36.44 -38.01 40.77
C ALA A 22 -36.24 -36.51 40.48
N ARG A 23 -37.36 -35.78 40.33
CA ARG A 23 -37.49 -34.31 40.26
C ARG A 23 -37.49 -33.71 41.69
N PRO A 24 -37.69 -32.40 41.86
CA PRO A 24 -37.06 -31.23 41.23
C PRO A 24 -36.46 -30.30 42.30
N LEU A 25 -35.64 -29.30 41.93
CA LEU A 25 -35.53 -28.02 42.64
C LEU A 25 -34.61 -27.08 41.85
N SER A 26 -35.20 -26.25 41.01
CA SER A 26 -34.50 -25.10 40.42
C SER A 26 -35.46 -23.93 40.46
N ALA A 27 -35.30 -23.14 41.52
CA ALA A 27 -36.10 -21.96 41.76
C ALA A 27 -36.06 -21.02 40.54
N ARG A 28 -37.21 -20.43 40.21
CA ARG A 28 -37.31 -19.34 39.24
C ARG A 28 -36.52 -18.13 39.74
N ALA A 29 -35.24 -18.06 39.41
CA ALA A 29 -34.50 -16.80 39.36
C ALA A 29 -34.77 -16.16 37.99
N SER A 30 -35.90 -15.47 37.89
CA SER A 30 -36.21 -14.62 36.74
C SER A 30 -35.30 -13.37 36.77
N PHE A 31 -34.14 -13.47 36.15
CA PHE A 31 -33.27 -12.33 35.85
C PHE A 31 -33.34 -11.97 34.36
N GLU A 32 -34.09 -10.90 34.10
CA GLU A 32 -33.85 -9.88 33.09
C GLU A 32 -33.07 -10.30 31.82
N ARG A 33 -33.81 -10.77 30.81
CA ARG A 33 -33.32 -10.75 29.43
C ARG A 33 -33.19 -9.29 28.98
N SER A 34 -31.99 -8.71 29.12
CA SER A 34 -31.71 -7.33 28.74
C SER A 34 -32.09 -7.09 27.27
N PRO A 35 -33.04 -6.20 26.95
CA PRO A 35 -33.57 -6.04 25.59
C PRO A 35 -32.56 -5.43 24.59
N LEU A 36 -31.42 -4.95 25.07
CA LEU A 36 -30.37 -4.28 24.30
C LEU A 36 -29.74 -5.17 23.22
N GLY A 37 -29.61 -6.48 23.47
CA GLY A 37 -28.98 -7.42 22.52
C GLY A 37 -29.79 -7.63 21.22
N ALA A 38 -31.12 -7.46 21.27
CA ALA A 38 -31.99 -7.63 20.11
C ALA A 38 -31.93 -6.41 19.16
N PHE A 39 -31.80 -5.21 19.71
CA PHE A 39 -31.71 -3.96 18.94
C PHE A 39 -30.48 -3.96 18.03
N VAL A 40 -29.30 -4.27 18.59
CA VAL A 40 -28.03 -4.31 17.84
C VAL A 40 -28.10 -5.24 16.62
N ARG A 41 -28.74 -6.40 16.73
CA ARG A 41 -28.87 -7.35 15.60
C ARG A 41 -29.75 -6.82 14.46
N ARG A 42 -30.77 -6.01 14.74
CA ARG A 42 -31.71 -5.52 13.72
C ARG A 42 -31.09 -4.42 12.84
N TYR A 43 -30.17 -3.62 13.38
CA TYR A 43 -29.46 -2.57 12.64
C TYR A 43 -28.16 -3.05 11.96
N ARG A 44 -27.71 -4.30 12.14
CA ARG A 44 -26.48 -4.80 11.47
C ARG A 44 -26.52 -4.73 9.94
N ARG A 45 -27.70 -4.93 9.32
CA ARG A 45 -27.85 -4.89 7.86
C ARG A 45 -27.67 -3.48 7.27
N PRO A 46 -28.40 -2.44 7.72
CA PRO A 46 -28.16 -1.09 7.21
C PRO A 46 -26.78 -0.54 7.59
N LEU A 47 -26.27 -0.81 8.81
CA LEU A 47 -24.94 -0.34 9.21
C LEU A 47 -23.82 -0.91 8.33
N ALA A 48 -23.87 -2.19 7.97
CA ALA A 48 -22.91 -2.80 7.05
C ALA A 48 -22.99 -2.22 5.63
N ALA A 49 -24.20 -1.87 5.16
CA ALA A 49 -24.38 -1.25 3.85
C ALA A 49 -23.85 0.19 3.82
N VAL A 50 -24.08 0.97 4.88
CA VAL A 50 -23.54 2.33 5.02
C VAL A 50 -22.02 2.30 5.16
N SER A 51 -21.44 1.38 5.94
CA SER A 51 -19.97 1.28 6.06
C SER A 51 -19.33 0.79 4.76
N ALA A 52 -19.95 -0.15 4.04
CA ALA A 52 -19.45 -0.59 2.73
C ALA A 52 -19.55 0.53 1.69
N GLY A 53 -20.67 1.25 1.65
CA GLY A 53 -20.84 2.41 0.77
C GLY A 53 -19.82 3.52 1.07
N LEU A 54 -19.59 3.82 2.35
CA LEU A 54 -18.60 4.83 2.77
C LEU A 54 -17.16 4.36 2.52
N ALA A 55 -16.86 3.07 2.70
CA ALA A 55 -15.55 2.51 2.34
C ALA A 55 -15.30 2.52 0.83
N VAL A 56 -16.31 2.24 0.00
CA VAL A 56 -16.21 2.39 -1.47
C VAL A 56 -16.07 3.86 -1.85
N LEU A 57 -16.81 4.77 -1.21
CA LEU A 57 -16.68 6.20 -1.47
C LEU A 57 -15.28 6.71 -1.10
N LEU A 58 -14.73 6.29 0.05
CA LEU A 58 -13.36 6.59 0.46
C LEU A 58 -12.32 5.96 -0.47
N ALA A 59 -12.51 4.72 -0.91
CA ALA A 59 -11.58 4.06 -1.85
C ALA A 59 -11.57 4.77 -3.22
N VAL A 60 -12.74 5.14 -3.75
CA VAL A 60 -12.88 5.90 -5.00
C VAL A 60 -12.37 7.34 -4.85
N SER A 61 -12.54 7.95 -3.67
CA SER A 61 -12.00 9.28 -3.35
C SER A 61 -10.48 9.25 -3.20
N ALA A 62 -9.91 8.22 -2.58
CA ALA A 62 -8.46 8.02 -2.47
C ALA A 62 -7.82 7.74 -3.84
N LEU A 63 -8.53 7.06 -4.74
CA LEU A 63 -8.12 6.91 -6.15
C LEU A 63 -8.22 8.22 -6.97
N LYS A 64 -8.80 9.29 -6.39
CA LYS A 64 -9.12 10.55 -7.08
C LYS A 64 -8.59 11.80 -6.37
N ALA A 65 -7.83 11.66 -5.29
CA ALA A 65 -7.28 12.78 -4.53
C ALA A 65 -5.81 12.58 -4.15
N PRO A 66 -4.93 13.59 -4.38
CA PRO A 66 -5.09 14.63 -5.39
C PRO A 66 -3.79 15.00 -6.13
N ALA A 67 -3.95 15.67 -7.27
CA ALA A 67 -2.88 16.49 -7.86
C ALA A 67 -2.60 17.79 -7.05
N SER A 68 -3.18 17.95 -5.85
CA SER A 68 -3.07 19.16 -5.03
C SER A 68 -1.75 19.26 -4.28
N ASP A 69 -1.15 18.15 -3.84
CA ASP A 69 0.22 18.18 -3.31
C ASP A 69 1.19 18.54 -4.44
N GLN A 70 1.04 17.92 -5.62
CA GLN A 70 1.82 18.29 -6.82
C GLN A 70 1.63 19.77 -7.22
N ALA A 71 0.42 20.32 -7.09
CA ALA A 71 0.15 21.74 -7.36
C ALA A 71 0.72 22.68 -6.29
N SER A 72 0.80 22.24 -5.03
CA SER A 72 1.41 23.02 -3.95
C SER A 72 2.94 22.98 -4.03
N MET A 73 3.55 21.82 -4.34
CA MET A 73 4.97 21.68 -4.67
C MET A 73 5.37 22.56 -5.86
N ALA A 74 4.55 22.55 -6.92
CA ALA A 74 4.77 23.39 -8.10
C ALA A 74 4.71 24.89 -7.80
N ALA A 75 3.95 25.33 -6.78
CA ALA A 75 3.81 26.74 -6.44
C ALA A 75 5.10 27.34 -5.84
N ASP A 76 5.65 26.73 -4.79
CA ASP A 76 6.91 27.21 -4.16
C ASP A 76 8.13 27.00 -5.06
N SER A 77 8.14 25.91 -5.84
CA SER A 77 9.20 25.59 -6.81
C SER A 77 9.47 26.70 -7.84
N THR A 78 8.49 27.55 -8.16
CA THR A 78 8.67 28.63 -9.15
C THR A 78 9.71 29.68 -8.75
N SER A 79 10.01 29.82 -7.45
CA SER A 79 11.04 30.77 -6.96
C SER A 79 12.49 30.36 -7.27
N THR A 80 12.71 29.08 -7.61
CA THR A 80 14.05 28.48 -7.79
C THR A 80 14.44 28.27 -9.26
N LEU A 81 13.46 28.38 -10.19
CA LEU A 81 13.66 28.17 -11.64
C LEU A 81 14.45 29.31 -12.29
N LEU A 82 15.39 28.96 -13.17
CA LEU A 82 16.04 29.92 -14.07
C LEU A 82 15.16 30.21 -15.29
N PRO A 83 15.35 31.36 -15.98
CA PRO A 83 14.62 31.66 -17.21
C PRO A 83 14.80 30.56 -18.27
N GLY A 84 13.69 29.95 -18.70
CA GLY A 84 13.68 28.83 -19.66
C GLY A 84 13.72 27.44 -19.03
N GLU A 85 13.79 27.32 -17.70
CA GLU A 85 13.55 26.06 -16.99
C GLU A 85 12.07 25.87 -16.65
N VAL A 86 11.64 24.61 -16.59
CA VAL A 86 10.35 24.18 -16.06
C VAL A 86 10.57 23.18 -14.92
N ALA A 87 9.68 23.21 -13.92
CA ALA A 87 9.64 22.22 -12.86
C ALA A 87 8.99 20.92 -13.37
N ALA A 88 9.76 19.84 -13.46
CA ALA A 88 9.29 18.53 -13.88
C ALA A 88 9.26 17.57 -12.68
N PRO A 89 8.08 17.04 -12.27
CA PRO A 89 8.01 15.98 -11.27
C PRO A 89 8.42 14.64 -11.89
N ILE A 90 9.37 13.95 -11.25
CA ILE A 90 9.97 12.70 -11.72
C ILE A 90 9.86 11.64 -10.63
N THR A 91 9.30 10.48 -10.98
CA THR A 91 9.30 9.31 -10.10
C THR A 91 10.56 8.48 -10.36
N LEU A 92 11.46 8.44 -9.37
CA LEU A 92 12.62 7.54 -9.38
C LEU A 92 12.21 6.14 -8.92
N ALA A 93 12.71 5.12 -9.60
CA ALA A 93 12.47 3.71 -9.29
C ALA A 93 13.32 3.15 -8.12
N SER A 94 14.06 4.03 -7.43
CA SER A 94 14.91 3.68 -6.29
C SER A 94 14.80 4.77 -5.21
N ALA A 95 14.00 4.51 -4.18
CA ALA A 95 13.88 5.39 -3.02
C ALA A 95 15.24 5.64 -2.30
N PRO A 96 16.17 4.67 -2.17
CA PRO A 96 17.50 4.95 -1.60
C PRO A 96 18.29 6.02 -2.36
N ILE A 97 18.23 6.03 -3.70
CA ILE A 97 18.88 7.06 -4.51
C ILE A 97 18.25 8.43 -4.22
N ALA A 98 16.92 8.51 -4.23
CA ALA A 98 16.20 9.76 -3.92
C ALA A 98 16.51 10.28 -2.51
N SER A 99 16.63 9.39 -1.51
CA SER A 99 16.96 9.75 -0.12
C SER A 99 18.38 10.30 0.06
N SER A 100 19.25 10.13 -0.95
CA SER A 100 20.60 10.71 -0.98
C SER A 100 20.65 12.07 -1.69
N LEU A 101 19.56 12.53 -2.29
CA LEU A 101 19.50 13.80 -3.01
C LEU A 101 19.11 14.96 -2.07
N ALA A 102 19.64 16.13 -2.35
CA ALA A 102 19.25 17.40 -1.77
C ALA A 102 18.78 18.39 -2.85
N ALA A 103 17.98 19.38 -2.45
CA ALA A 103 17.68 20.53 -3.31
C ALA A 103 18.98 21.30 -3.59
N GLY A 104 19.26 21.55 -4.87
CA GLY A 104 20.52 22.12 -5.37
C GLY A 104 21.41 21.12 -6.10
N ASP A 105 21.22 19.81 -5.93
CA ASP A 105 22.02 18.78 -6.59
C ASP A 105 21.87 18.82 -8.12
N VAL A 106 22.92 18.40 -8.83
CA VAL A 106 22.95 18.32 -10.30
C VAL A 106 23.17 16.87 -10.71
N ILE A 107 22.14 16.26 -11.29
CA ILE A 107 22.08 14.82 -11.60
C ILE A 107 21.92 14.57 -13.10
N ASP A 108 22.34 13.39 -13.56
CA ASP A 108 21.93 12.86 -14.86
C ASP A 108 20.77 11.87 -14.65
N LEU A 109 19.68 12.01 -15.41
CA LEU A 109 18.52 11.11 -15.36
C LEU A 109 18.59 10.08 -16.47
N VAL A 110 18.45 8.81 -16.09
CA VAL A 110 18.65 7.64 -16.94
C VAL A 110 17.36 6.82 -16.98
N SER A 111 16.92 6.46 -18.18
CA SER A 111 15.83 5.50 -18.37
C SER A 111 16.37 4.07 -18.44
N VAL A 112 15.69 3.17 -17.73
CA VAL A 112 16.00 1.73 -17.69
C VAL A 112 14.76 0.97 -18.18
N PRO A 113 14.81 0.26 -19.33
CA PRO A 113 13.66 -0.44 -19.86
C PRO A 113 13.18 -1.60 -18.96
N ARG A 114 11.93 -1.54 -18.47
CA ARG A 114 11.33 -2.53 -17.54
C ARG A 114 11.44 -4.00 -17.95
N GLN A 115 11.56 -4.27 -19.25
CA GLN A 115 11.50 -5.62 -19.83
C GLN A 115 12.86 -6.12 -20.35
N ASN A 116 13.98 -5.47 -19.98
CA ASN A 116 15.32 -5.74 -20.50
C ASN A 116 15.43 -5.68 -22.05
N ALA A 117 14.47 -5.01 -22.70
CA ALA A 117 14.33 -4.96 -24.16
C ALA A 117 15.17 -3.86 -24.83
N GLY A 118 16.11 -3.25 -24.10
CA GLY A 118 16.95 -2.16 -24.59
C GLY A 118 18.05 -1.80 -23.57
N ALA A 119 19.02 -1.01 -24.01
CA ALA A 119 20.03 -0.44 -23.12
C ALA A 119 19.45 0.69 -22.25
N ALA A 120 20.12 1.01 -21.16
CA ALA A 120 19.82 2.21 -20.39
C ALA A 120 20.30 3.47 -21.15
N GLU A 121 19.49 4.53 -21.15
CA GLU A 121 19.76 5.76 -21.91
C GLU A 121 19.71 7.00 -21.02
N VAL A 122 20.62 7.95 -21.20
CA VAL A 122 20.62 9.22 -20.47
C VAL A 122 19.62 10.18 -21.13
N VAL A 123 18.46 10.36 -20.52
CA VAL A 123 17.35 11.17 -21.06
C VAL A 123 17.55 12.66 -20.75
N ALA A 124 18.09 12.98 -19.57
CA ALA A 124 18.46 14.34 -19.20
C ALA A 124 19.85 14.37 -18.59
N ARG A 125 20.64 15.38 -18.95
CA ARG A 125 21.95 15.65 -18.36
C ARG A 125 21.88 16.91 -17.52
N ARG A 126 22.57 16.90 -16.38
CA ARG A 126 22.68 18.05 -15.46
C ARG A 126 21.32 18.64 -15.05
N ALA A 127 20.33 17.78 -14.87
CA ALA A 127 19.04 18.18 -14.29
C ALA A 127 19.27 18.64 -12.85
N ARG A 128 18.75 19.82 -12.49
CA ARG A 128 18.95 20.40 -11.17
C ARG A 128 17.79 20.02 -10.26
N VAL A 129 18.05 19.32 -9.16
CA VAL A 129 17.03 18.99 -8.16
C VAL A 129 16.60 20.29 -7.48
N ILE A 130 15.31 20.60 -7.50
CA ILE A 130 14.75 21.77 -6.79
C ILE A 130 13.96 21.37 -5.56
N GLU A 131 13.40 20.16 -5.54
CA GLU A 131 12.68 19.60 -4.40
C GLU A 131 12.83 18.07 -4.37
N VAL A 132 12.92 17.49 -3.18
CA VAL A 132 12.90 16.05 -2.97
C VAL A 132 11.66 15.74 -2.16
N GLY A 133 10.70 15.02 -2.75
CA GLY A 133 9.45 14.70 -2.10
C GLY A 133 9.68 13.69 -0.99
N GLU A 134 9.06 13.92 0.18
CA GLU A 134 9.08 12.94 1.26
C GLU A 134 8.42 11.64 0.79
N SER A 135 9.02 10.50 1.13
CA SER A 135 8.41 9.19 0.89
C SER A 135 7.18 9.03 1.79
N SER A 136 6.01 9.45 1.30
CA SER A 136 4.77 9.33 2.04
C SER A 136 4.53 7.87 2.42
N GLY A 137 4.09 7.61 3.65
CA GLY A 137 3.96 6.25 4.20
C GLY A 137 2.95 5.32 3.50
N PHE A 138 2.36 5.76 2.40
CA PHE A 138 1.45 5.02 1.53
C PHE A 138 2.03 4.76 0.12
N ALA A 139 3.12 5.44 -0.26
CA ALA A 139 3.88 5.10 -1.45
C ALA A 139 4.69 3.82 -1.22
N SER A 140 4.81 2.98 -2.25
CA SER A 140 5.68 1.80 -2.18
C SER A 140 7.12 2.24 -1.95
N SER A 141 7.77 1.74 -0.88
CA SER A 141 9.15 2.11 -0.50
C SER A 141 10.23 1.75 -1.54
N ALA A 142 9.83 1.23 -2.70
CA ALA A 142 10.68 1.05 -3.87
C ALA A 142 10.93 2.38 -4.63
N SER A 143 9.94 3.27 -4.72
CA SER A 143 10.02 4.50 -5.53
C SER A 143 9.83 5.78 -4.71
N ALA A 144 10.30 6.89 -5.27
CA ALA A 144 10.23 8.22 -4.66
C ALA A 144 10.01 9.29 -5.73
N LEU A 145 9.42 10.43 -5.35
CA LEU A 145 9.16 11.55 -6.24
C LEU A 145 10.17 12.67 -5.96
N ILE A 146 10.78 13.21 -7.00
CA ILE A 146 11.60 14.43 -6.94
C ILE A 146 11.06 15.46 -7.94
N VAL A 147 11.39 16.73 -7.75
CA VAL A 147 11.13 17.77 -8.73
C VAL A 147 12.46 18.31 -9.24
N VAL A 148 12.63 18.35 -10.56
CA VAL A 148 13.84 18.85 -11.21
C VAL A 148 13.53 20.05 -12.10
N ALA A 149 14.46 21.01 -12.13
CA ALA A 149 14.49 22.08 -13.11
C ALA A 149 15.27 21.61 -14.34
N VAL A 150 14.60 21.66 -15.51
CA VAL A 150 15.13 21.26 -16.82
C VAL A 150 14.51 22.14 -17.93
N SER A 151 15.00 22.10 -19.16
CA SER A 151 14.32 22.77 -20.28
C SER A 151 12.98 22.10 -20.61
N GLU A 152 12.05 22.85 -21.21
CA GLU A 152 10.75 22.32 -21.66
C GLU A 152 10.89 21.08 -22.57
N SER A 153 11.82 21.11 -23.53
CA SER A 153 12.12 19.97 -24.41
C SER A 153 12.62 18.74 -23.64
N THR A 154 13.37 18.95 -22.57
CA THR A 154 13.87 17.87 -21.70
C THR A 154 12.76 17.32 -20.80
N ALA A 155 11.87 18.19 -20.28
CA ALA A 155 10.72 17.75 -19.50
C ALA A 155 9.77 16.85 -20.33
N LEU A 156 9.54 17.21 -21.59
CA LEU A 156 8.76 16.37 -22.52
C LEU A 156 9.43 15.01 -22.78
N ALA A 157 10.74 14.98 -22.98
CA ALA A 157 11.50 13.74 -23.15
C ALA A 157 11.47 12.85 -21.89
N LEU A 158 11.58 13.46 -20.71
CA LEU A 158 11.47 12.76 -19.42
C LEU A 158 10.07 12.19 -19.17
N ALA A 159 9.01 12.92 -19.54
CA ALA A 159 7.63 12.44 -19.42
C ALA A 159 7.37 11.22 -20.33
N ASP A 160 7.86 11.26 -21.58
CA ASP A 160 7.76 10.14 -22.51
C ASP A 160 8.59 8.92 -22.06
N ALA A 161 9.80 9.17 -21.54
CA ALA A 161 10.64 8.12 -20.98
C ALA A 161 10.02 7.46 -19.75
N GLY A 162 9.51 8.23 -18.78
CA GLY A 162 8.85 7.72 -17.58
C GLY A 162 7.55 6.94 -17.85
N ALA A 163 6.86 7.25 -18.94
CA ALA A 163 5.71 6.47 -19.38
C ALA A 163 6.10 5.04 -19.82
N ARG A 164 7.27 4.89 -20.45
CA ARG A 164 7.73 3.63 -21.08
C ARG A 164 8.71 2.81 -20.23
N ALA A 165 9.51 3.47 -19.40
CA ALA A 165 10.65 2.92 -18.69
C ALA A 165 10.64 3.33 -17.22
N ASP A 166 11.58 2.79 -16.44
CA ASP A 166 11.82 3.22 -15.07
C ASP A 166 12.96 4.24 -15.06
N LEU A 167 12.80 5.33 -14.31
CA LEU A 167 13.81 6.39 -14.24
C LEU A 167 14.69 6.20 -13.00
N THR A 168 15.99 6.40 -13.17
CA THR A 168 16.99 6.44 -12.11
C THR A 168 17.87 7.68 -12.26
N ALA A 169 18.58 8.05 -11.19
CA ALA A 169 19.49 9.20 -11.17
C ALA A 169 20.94 8.75 -10.98
N LEU A 170 21.86 9.46 -11.63
CA LEU A 170 23.30 9.41 -11.39
C LEU A 170 23.70 10.72 -10.71
N ILE A 171 24.41 10.60 -9.58
CA ILE A 171 24.91 11.70 -8.75
C ILE A 171 26.40 11.90 -9.11
N HIS A 172 26.84 13.16 -9.19
CA HIS A 172 28.23 13.56 -9.49
C HIS A 172 28.96 14.06 -8.25
#